data_AF-A0A0L8JYR5-F1
#
_entry.id   AF-A0A0L8JYR5-F1
#
_cell.length_a   1.000
_cell.length_b   1.000
_cell.length_c   1.000
_cell.angle_alpha   90.00
_cell.angle_beta   90.00
_cell.angle_gamma   90.00
#
_symmetry.space_group_name_H-M   'P 1'
#
loop_
_entity.id
_entity.type
_entity.pdbx_description
1 polymer ?
#
loop_
_entity_poly.entity_id
_entity_poly.type
_entity_poly.pdbx_seq_one_letter_code
_entity_poly.pdbx_strand_id
1 'polypeptide(L)' 'LAARLTNRVAEVLGVRLTIRDVFGRPTPAGLAELIVERGGESAGSGLLPALVPGEGDGELVPVSYAQRRLWLLA' A
#
# COMPACT_ATOMS: atom_id res chain seq x y z
N LEU A 1 -9.37 6.60 6.93
CA LEU A 1 -8.71 7.77 6.29
C LEU A 1 -7.21 7.57 6.11
N ALA A 2 -6.45 7.12 7.13
CA ALA A 2 -5.01 6.87 7.01
C ALA A 2 -4.60 6.04 5.78
N ALA A 3 -5.25 4.91 5.52
CA ALA A 3 -4.97 4.09 4.33
C ALA A 3 -5.17 4.84 3.00
N ARG A 4 -6.17 5.74 2.92
CA ARG A 4 -6.38 6.58 1.72
C ARG A 4 -5.27 7.61 1.58
N LEU A 5 -4.84 8.22 2.69
CA LEU A 5 -3.73 9.18 2.70
C LEU A 5 -2.43 8.53 2.24
N THR A 6 -2.07 7.37 2.80
CA THR A 6 -0.83 6.65 2.43
C THR A 6 -0.81 6.27 0.95
N ASN A 7 -1.95 5.84 0.41
CA ASN A 7 -2.08 5.52 -1.01
C ASN A 7 -1.92 6.77 -1.89
N ARG A 8 -2.55 7.89 -1.51
CA ARG A 8 -2.45 9.14 -2.29
C ARG A 8 -1.04 9.72 -2.29
N VAL A 9 -0.34 9.67 -1.15
CA VAL A 9 1.06 10.11 -1.06
C VAL A 9 1.95 9.25 -1.96
N ALA A 10 1.77 7.93 -1.97
CA ALA A 10 2.51 7.05 -2.85
C ALA A 10 2.24 7.32 -4.34
N GLU A 11 0.99 7.59 -4.71
CA GLU A 11 0.57 7.88 -6.07
C GLU A 11 1.10 9.23 -6.58
N VAL A 12 1.04 10.29 -5.77
CA VAL A 12 1.38 11.66 -6.21
C VAL A 12 2.86 11.98 -6.03
N LEU A 13 3.46 11.48 -4.95
CA LEU A 13 4.82 11.85 -4.54
C LEU A 13 5.81 10.70 -4.71
N GLY A 14 5.37 9.49 -5.07
CA GLY A 14 6.24 8.32 -5.22
C GLY A 14 6.82 7.80 -3.91
N VAL A 15 6.38 8.31 -2.75
CA VAL A 15 6.87 7.94 -1.43
C VAL A 15 5.85 7.08 -0.69
N ARG A 16 6.28 5.93 -0.18
CA ARG A 16 5.42 5.03 0.59
C ARG A 16 5.46 5.38 2.07
N LEU A 17 4.31 5.78 2.61
CA LEU A 17 4.09 5.90 4.04
C LEU A 17 3.34 4.67 4.56
N THR A 18 3.65 4.24 5.76
CA THR A 18 2.92 3.22 6.51
C THR A 18 1.80 3.86 7.33
N ILE A 19 0.81 3.05 7.75
CA ILE A 19 -0.22 3.52 8.68
C ILE A 19 0.41 3.99 10.01
N ARG A 20 1.51 3.35 10.44
CA ARG A 20 2.25 3.74 11.64
C ARG A 20 2.82 5.15 11.52
N ASP A 21 3.34 5.52 10.36
CA ASP A 21 3.89 6.87 10.12
C ASP A 21 2.81 7.94 10.31
N VAL A 22 1.60 7.69 9.79
CA VAL A 22 0.47 8.61 9.91
C VAL A 22 0.10 8.88 11.36
N PHE A 23 0.11 7.86 12.21
CA PHE A 23 -0.19 8.02 13.63
C PHE A 23 1.02 8.44 14.47
N GLY A 24 2.24 8.18 14.01
CA GLY A 24 3.48 8.57 14.68
C GLY A 24 3.78 10.07 14.53
N ARG A 25 3.44 10.67 13.39
CA ARG A 25 3.53 12.12 13.15
C ARG A 25 2.20 12.64 12.57
N PRO A 26 1.13 12.80 13.38
CA PRO A 26 -0.24 13.03 12.90
C PRO A 26 -0.51 14.49 12.51
N THR A 27 0.46 15.16 11.89
CA THR A 27 0.34 16.53 11.38
C THR A 27 0.90 16.61 9.97
N PRO A 28 0.38 17.50 9.11
CA PRO A 28 0.93 17.69 7.77
C PRO A 28 2.44 17.99 7.77
N ALA A 29 2.90 18.82 8.73
CA ALA A 29 4.32 19.15 8.88
C ALA A 29 5.16 17.91 9.21
N GLY A 30 4.75 17.10 10.18
CA GLY A 30 5.48 15.89 10.55
C GLY A 30 5.49 14.83 9.44
N LEU A 31 4.42 14.72 8.66
CA LEU A 31 4.42 13.85 7.48
C LEU A 31 5.32 14.37 6.35
N ALA A 32 5.38 15.69 6.16
CA ALA A 32 6.27 16.30 5.17
C ALA A 32 7.75 16.02 5.49
N GLU A 33 8.15 16.12 6.75
CA GLU A 33 9.49 15.73 7.20
C GLU A 33 9.81 14.27 6.86
N LEU A 34 8.90 13.33 7.18
CA LEU A 34 9.08 11.91 6.86
C LEU A 34 9.21 11.65 5.35
N ILE A 35 8.49 12.42 4.53
CA ILE A 35 8.58 12.31 3.07
C ILE A 35 9.95 12.78 2.58
N VAL A 36 10.47 13.88 3.12
CA VAL A 36 11.81 14.40 2.79
C VAL A 36 12.89 13.43 3.26
N GLU A 37 12.78 12.91 4.49
CA GLU A 37 13.70 11.90 5.04
C GLU A 37 13.81 10.66 4.14
N ARG A 38 12.70 10.23 3.52
CA ARG A 38 12.63 9.03 2.65
C ARG A 38 12.85 9.28 1.16
N GLY A 39 12.86 10.54 0.73
CA GLY A 39 12.96 10.94 -0.68
C GLY A 39 14.24 10.48 -1.39
N GLY A 40 15.25 10.01 -0.66
CA GLY A 40 16.49 9.44 -1.20
C GLY A 40 16.46 7.93 -1.51
N GLU A 41 15.49 7.16 -0.98
CA GLU A 41 15.59 5.68 -0.96
C GLU A 41 14.57 4.95 -1.83
N SER A 42 13.52 5.62 -2.33
CA SER A 42 12.27 4.92 -2.72
C SER A 42 11.88 4.94 -4.20
N ALA A 43 12.70 5.46 -5.11
CA ALA A 43 12.26 5.62 -6.51
C ALA A 43 12.03 4.31 -7.29
N GLY A 44 12.49 3.14 -6.79
CA GLY A 44 12.47 1.90 -7.59
C GLY A 44 11.82 0.65 -6.97
N SER A 45 11.74 0.52 -5.63
CA SER A 45 11.54 -0.81 -5.01
C SER A 45 10.23 -0.98 -4.21
N GLY A 46 9.45 0.07 -3.99
CA GLY A 46 8.35 0.06 -3.00
C GLY A 46 6.92 0.15 -3.56
N LEU A 47 6.76 0.41 -4.86
CA LEU A 47 5.44 0.51 -5.48
C LEU A 47 4.98 -0.88 -5.90
N LEU A 48 3.83 -1.31 -5.35
CA LEU A 48 3.17 -2.52 -5.83
C LEU A 48 2.80 -2.31 -7.31
N PRO A 49 2.87 -3.36 -8.13
CA PRO A 49 2.36 -3.31 -9.50
C PRO A 49 0.93 -2.78 -9.53
N ALA A 50 0.57 -2.06 -10.59
CA ALA A 50 -0.80 -1.64 -10.79
C ALA A 50 -1.70 -2.87 -10.85
N LEU A 51 -2.86 -2.80 -10.19
CA LEU A 51 -3.87 -3.85 -10.30
C LEU A 51 -4.42 -3.84 -11.72
N VAL A 52 -4.27 -4.96 -12.41
CA VAL A 52 -4.85 -5.18 -13.74
C VAL A 52 -6.07 -6.08 -13.63
N PRO A 53 -7.06 -5.95 -14.53
CA PRO A 53 -8.13 -6.93 -14.65
C PRO A 53 -7.54 -8.34 -14.83
N GLY A 54 -8.10 -9.32 -14.12
CA GLY A 54 -7.78 -10.72 -14.38
C GLY A 54 -8.39 -11.19 -15.70
N GLU A 55 -7.75 -12.15 -16.36
CA GLU A 55 -8.26 -12.85 -17.54
C GLU A 55 -9.47 -13.68 -17.11
N GLY A 56 -10.65 -13.10 -17.30
CA GLY A 56 -11.90 -13.59 -16.73
C GLY A 56 -12.57 -14.64 -17.59
N ASP A 57 -12.01 -15.84 -17.69
CA ASP A 57 -12.65 -16.99 -18.34
C ASP A 57 -11.86 -18.30 -18.19
N GLY A 58 -12.09 -19.00 -17.07
CA GLY A 58 -11.91 -20.47 -17.02
C GLY A 58 -10.71 -21.00 -16.24
N GLU A 59 -9.72 -20.18 -15.87
CA GLU A 59 -8.65 -20.63 -14.97
C GLU A 59 -9.03 -20.48 -13.49
N LEU A 60 -8.53 -21.41 -12.67
CA LEU A 60 -8.70 -21.40 -11.22
C LEU A 60 -8.06 -20.13 -10.63
N VAL A 61 -8.88 -19.12 -10.34
CA VAL A 61 -8.43 -17.88 -9.71
C VAL A 61 -7.81 -18.22 -8.35
N PRO A 62 -6.55 -17.82 -8.10
CA PRO A 62 -5.91 -18.11 -6.84
C PRO A 62 -6.65 -17.43 -5.69
N VAL A 63 -7.15 -18.24 -4.76
CA VAL A 63 -7.80 -17.75 -3.55
C VAL A 63 -6.82 -16.95 -2.70
N SER A 64 -7.28 -15.83 -2.14
CA SER A 64 -6.55 -15.05 -1.16
C SER A 64 -6.21 -15.88 0.09
N TYR A 65 -5.21 -15.43 0.84
CA TYR A 65 -4.83 -16.07 2.10
C TYR A 65 -6.02 -16.18 3.08
N ALA A 66 -6.85 -15.13 3.16
CA ALA A 66 -8.03 -15.12 4.02
C ALA A 66 -9.08 -16.16 3.59
N GLN A 67 -9.30 -16.32 2.28
CA GLN A 67 -10.22 -17.33 1.74
C GLN A 67 -9.74 -18.76 2.03
N ARG A 68 -8.45 -19.05 1.82
CA ARG A 68 -7.88 -20.37 2.20
C ARG A 68 -8.07 -20.66 3.69
N ARG A 69 -7.81 -19.66 4.54
CA ARG A 69 -7.95 -19.81 5.99
C ARG A 69 -9.40 -20.07 6.39
N LEU A 70 -10.38 -19.42 5.77
CA LEU A 70 -11.79 -19.68 6.05
C LEU A 70 -12.21 -21.09 5.62
N TRP A 71 -11.74 -21.58 4.49
CA TRP A 71 -12.06 -22.93 4.02
C TRP A 71 -11.47 -24.03 4.92
N LEU A 72 -10.28 -23.80 5.49
CA LEU A 72 -9.62 -24.76 6.38
C LEU A 72 -10.14 -24.73 7.83
N LEU A 73 -10.76 -23.63 8.26
CA LEU A 73 -11.19 -23.43 9.64
C LEU A 73 -12.71 -23.44 9.84
N ALA A 74 -13.48 -23.54 8.76
CA ALA A 74 -14.90 -23.85 8.79
C ALA A 74 -15.08 -25.37 8.90
#